data_AF-A0A3D1ACU1-F1
#
_entry.id   AF-A0A3D1ACU1-F1
#
_cell.length_a   1.000
_cell.length_b   1.000
_cell.length_c   1.000
_cell.angle_alpha   90.00
_cell.angle_beta   90.00
_cell.angle_gamma   90.00
#
_symmetry.space_group_name_H-M   'P 1'
#
loop_
_entity.id
_entity.type
_entity.pdbx_description
1 polymer ?
#
loop_
_entity_poly.entity_id
_entity_poly.type
_entity_poly.pdbx_seq_one_letter_code
_entity_poly.pdbx_strand_id
1 'polypeptide(L)'
;VNLSIKDESIQRAEDLLNTIIAIYNEEAINDKNLMAVNTENFINDRLIIIERELGYVDQRIQSYKTTHQLTDIRSDAQLAIQESSESDKEVIKLQNQRSMATYIRNYLSDASTGTELIPANTGVNDMNVEGQILDYNETLLKRNRLIENSSERNPVVQDLNNNLTAMRQNIMRAVDNLIVNLDIQLRSVNARTERTRARISAVPKQQTEVTSISREQKIKEELYLYLLNKREENAINKAITESTARIIDAATGSIDPVAPRKMIILIAALLIGLAIPTAILYIVILSDITVRGQKDLRGILSIPFLGEVPFKKTKGKGKN
;
A
#
# COMPACT_ATOMS: atom_id res chain seq x y z
N VAL A 1 -37.85 -12.04 16.85
CA VAL A 1 -37.66 -12.79 18.11
C VAL A 1 -38.99 -12.76 18.85
N ASN A 2 -39.46 -13.89 19.37
CA ASN A 2 -40.73 -13.94 20.10
C ASN A 2 -40.43 -14.05 21.59
N LEU A 3 -40.90 -13.07 22.37
CA LEU A 3 -40.76 -13.05 23.82
C LEU A 3 -42.07 -13.52 24.46
N SER A 4 -41.98 -14.31 25.53
CA SER A 4 -43.15 -14.78 26.27
C SER A 4 -42.86 -14.89 27.76
N ILE A 5 -43.84 -14.57 28.59
CA ILE A 5 -43.78 -14.71 30.05
C ILE A 5 -45.08 -15.33 30.55
N LYS A 6 -45.00 -16.13 31.62
CA LYS A 6 -46.17 -16.67 32.32
C LYS A 6 -46.35 -15.91 33.62
N ASP A 7 -47.51 -15.30 33.79
CA ASP A 7 -47.84 -14.51 34.96
C ASP A 7 -49.32 -14.74 35.35
N GLU A 8 -49.65 -14.43 36.61
CA GLU A 8 -51.02 -14.46 37.14
C GLU A 8 -51.83 -13.21 36.71
N SER A 9 -51.15 -12.09 36.43
CA SER A 9 -51.76 -10.85 35.94
C SER A 9 -51.34 -10.57 34.50
N ILE A 10 -52.33 -10.53 33.60
CA ILE A 10 -52.12 -10.19 32.19
C ILE A 10 -51.45 -8.82 32.06
N GLN A 11 -51.96 -7.81 32.76
CA GLN A 11 -51.43 -6.45 32.71
C GLN A 11 -49.97 -6.40 33.19
N ARG A 12 -49.62 -7.14 34.26
CA ARG A 12 -48.24 -7.22 34.73
C ARG A 12 -47.32 -7.87 33.71
N ALA A 13 -47.75 -8.93 33.05
CA ALA A 13 -46.99 -9.60 31.99
C ALA A 13 -46.75 -8.70 30.78
N GLU A 14 -47.78 -7.98 30.33
CA GLU A 14 -47.70 -7.03 29.22
C GLU A 14 -46.77 -5.87 29.55
N ASP A 15 -46.97 -5.22 30.70
CA ASP A 15 -46.15 -4.10 31.17
C ASP A 15 -44.68 -4.52 31.31
N LEU A 16 -44.41 -5.69 31.88
CA LEU A 16 -43.06 -6.20 32.05
C LEU A 16 -42.37 -6.46 30.71
N LEU A 17 -43.04 -7.14 29.76
CA LEU A 17 -42.46 -7.39 28.43
C LEU A 17 -42.21 -6.09 27.66
N ASN A 18 -43.20 -5.18 27.65
CA ASN A 18 -43.06 -3.88 26.97
C ASN A 18 -41.95 -3.04 27.62
N THR A 19 -41.84 -3.03 28.95
CA THR A 19 -40.79 -2.29 29.68
C THR A 19 -39.40 -2.88 29.42
N ILE A 20 -39.24 -4.21 29.42
CA ILE A 20 -37.95 -4.84 29.07
C ILE A 20 -37.54 -4.49 27.64
N ILE A 21 -38.48 -4.50 26.69
CA ILE A 21 -38.19 -4.12 25.30
C ILE A 21 -37.78 -2.64 25.21
N ALA A 22 -38.46 -1.75 25.94
CA ALA A 22 -38.12 -0.33 25.98
C ALA A 22 -36.72 -0.09 26.57
N ILE A 23 -36.41 -0.69 27.73
CA ILE A 23 -35.09 -0.59 28.37
C ILE A 23 -34.00 -1.18 27.46
N TYR A 24 -34.27 -2.33 26.82
CA TYR A 24 -33.32 -2.93 25.88
C TYR A 24 -33.00 -2.00 24.70
N ASN A 25 -34.03 -1.36 24.13
CA ASN A 25 -33.82 -0.41 23.04
C ASN A 25 -33.08 0.84 23.49
N GLU A 26 -33.39 1.37 24.68
CA GLU A 26 -32.68 2.50 25.28
C GLU A 26 -31.19 2.18 25.50
N GLU A 27 -30.89 1.05 26.13
CA GLU A 27 -29.52 0.61 26.38
C GLU A 27 -28.77 0.34 25.07
N ALA A 28 -29.41 -0.30 24.09
CA ALA A 28 -28.80 -0.53 22.79
C ALA A 28 -28.50 0.77 22.02
N ILE A 29 -29.30 1.83 22.21
CA ILE A 29 -29.02 3.17 21.67
C ILE A 29 -27.83 3.79 22.41
N ASN A 30 -27.80 3.69 23.74
CA ASN A 30 -26.70 4.20 24.57
C ASN A 30 -25.36 3.53 24.21
N ASP A 31 -25.33 2.20 24.09
CA ASP A 31 -24.15 1.45 23.67
C ASP A 31 -23.66 1.87 22.28
N LYS A 32 -24.57 2.01 21.31
CA LYS A 32 -24.24 2.51 19.97
C LYS A 32 -23.64 3.93 20.03
N ASN A 33 -24.22 4.82 20.81
CA ASN A 33 -23.71 6.18 21.00
C ASN A 33 -22.31 6.18 21.63
N LEU A 34 -22.09 5.34 22.65
CA LEU A 34 -20.78 5.20 23.29
C LEU A 34 -19.72 4.68 22.31
N MET A 35 -20.06 3.66 21.51
CA MET A 35 -19.19 3.14 20.46
C MET A 35 -18.86 4.20 19.41
N ALA A 36 -19.85 5.00 18.98
CA ALA A 36 -19.65 6.08 18.03
C ALA A 36 -18.70 7.17 18.59
N VAL A 37 -18.86 7.56 19.86
CA VAL A 37 -17.97 8.52 20.53
C VAL A 37 -16.55 7.98 20.66
N ASN A 38 -16.39 6.72 21.07
CA ASN A 38 -15.07 6.10 21.18
C ASN A 38 -14.37 6.00 19.81
N THR A 39 -15.13 5.68 18.77
CA THR A 39 -14.63 5.63 17.38
C THR A 39 -14.23 7.02 16.89
N GLU A 40 -15.04 8.05 17.18
CA GLU A 40 -14.75 9.45 16.86
C GLU A 40 -13.45 9.91 17.50
N ASN A 41 -13.26 9.64 18.81
CA ASN A 41 -12.05 9.98 19.54
C ASN A 41 -10.81 9.27 18.96
N PHE A 42 -10.92 7.96 18.70
CA PHE A 42 -9.84 7.18 18.08
C PHE A 42 -9.43 7.75 16.71
N ILE A 43 -10.41 8.08 15.87
CA ILE A 43 -10.14 8.67 14.55
C ILE A 43 -9.49 10.04 14.68
N ASN A 44 -9.99 10.90 15.58
CA ASN A 44 -9.42 12.23 15.81
C ASN A 44 -7.97 12.18 16.29
N ASP A 45 -7.67 11.33 17.28
CA ASP A 45 -6.30 11.14 17.77
C ASP A 45 -5.37 10.65 16.65
N ARG A 46 -5.87 9.73 15.81
CA ARG A 46 -5.10 9.20 14.69
C ARG A 46 -4.87 10.23 13.58
N LEU A 47 -5.86 11.08 13.30
CA LEU A 47 -5.73 12.18 12.33
C LEU A 47 -4.62 13.16 12.75
N ILE A 48 -4.55 13.54 14.04
CA ILE A 48 -3.51 14.44 14.56
C ILE A 48 -2.10 13.82 14.41
N ILE A 49 -1.97 12.50 14.61
CA ILE A 49 -0.69 11.81 14.43
C ILE A 49 -0.29 11.81 12.95
N ILE A 50 -1.21 11.45 12.06
CA ILE A 50 -0.92 11.35 10.62
C ILE A 50 -0.63 12.73 10.02
N GLU A 51 -1.34 13.78 10.44
CA GLU A 51 -1.07 15.15 10.00
C GLU A 51 0.38 15.57 10.35
N ARG A 52 0.83 15.27 11.58
CA ARG A 52 2.22 15.51 11.99
C ARG A 52 3.22 14.69 11.19
N GLU A 53 2.92 13.42 10.95
CA GLU A 53 3.76 12.55 10.12
C GLU A 53 3.83 13.02 8.66
N LEU A 54 2.73 13.55 8.12
CA LEU A 54 2.67 14.10 6.77
C LEU A 54 3.54 15.35 6.66
N GLY A 55 3.41 16.28 7.62
CA GLY A 55 4.28 17.46 7.68
C GLY A 55 5.77 17.11 7.80
N TYR A 56 6.12 16.05 8.55
CA TYR A 56 7.49 15.55 8.61
C TYR A 56 7.99 14.99 7.27
N VAL A 57 7.16 14.25 6.55
CA VAL A 57 7.50 13.72 5.21
C VAL A 57 7.64 14.85 4.19
N ASP A 58 6.76 15.85 4.23
CA ASP A 58 6.83 17.05 3.38
C ASP A 58 8.13 17.83 3.61
N GLN A 59 8.50 18.02 4.88
CA GLN A 59 9.76 18.65 5.23
C GLN A 59 10.97 17.82 4.78
N ARG A 60 10.89 16.49 4.86
CA ARG A 60 11.95 15.58 4.39
C ARG A 60 12.16 15.69 2.88
N ILE A 61 11.09 15.62 2.08
CA ILE A 61 11.23 15.74 0.62
C ILE A 61 11.75 17.13 0.22
N GLN A 62 11.27 18.20 0.88
CA GLN A 62 11.76 19.55 0.65
C GLN A 62 13.24 19.67 1.00
N SER A 63 13.64 19.24 2.20
CA SER A 63 15.04 19.29 2.65
C SER A 63 15.96 18.47 1.75
N TYR A 64 15.51 17.30 1.30
CA TYR A 64 16.25 16.46 0.38
C TYR A 64 16.48 17.16 -0.97
N LYS A 65 15.41 17.72 -1.56
CA LYS A 65 15.48 18.47 -2.81
C LYS A 65 16.36 19.71 -2.69
N THR A 66 16.21 20.50 -1.63
CA THR A 66 17.04 21.70 -1.40
C THR A 66 18.51 21.37 -1.21
N THR A 67 18.83 20.35 -0.40
CA THR A 67 20.21 19.93 -0.12
C THR A 67 20.93 19.46 -1.39
N HIS A 68 20.21 18.77 -2.27
CA HIS A 68 20.75 18.24 -3.53
C HIS A 68 20.48 19.15 -4.74
N GLN A 69 19.89 20.34 -4.52
CA GLN A 69 19.54 21.31 -5.56
C GLN A 69 18.68 20.69 -6.69
N LEU A 70 17.75 19.81 -6.31
CA LEU A 70 16.88 19.10 -7.24
C LEU A 70 15.60 19.89 -7.47
N THR A 71 15.28 20.17 -8.73
CA THR A 71 14.02 20.78 -9.13
C THR A 71 13.11 19.70 -9.71
N ASP A 72 13.53 19.14 -10.83
CA ASP A 72 12.93 17.99 -11.50
C ASP A 72 14.06 17.04 -11.89
N ILE A 73 14.10 15.87 -11.26
CA ILE A 73 15.19 14.91 -11.42
C ILE A 73 15.34 14.48 -12.88
N ARG A 74 14.24 14.35 -13.62
CA ARG A 74 14.26 13.89 -15.00
C ARG A 74 14.80 14.98 -15.93
N SER A 75 14.34 16.22 -15.75
CA SER A 75 14.84 17.36 -16.51
C SER A 75 16.31 17.66 -16.18
N ASP A 76 16.67 17.66 -14.89
CA ASP A 76 18.04 17.90 -14.43
C ASP A 76 19.01 16.83 -14.97
N ALA A 77 18.58 15.55 -14.99
CA ALA A 77 19.35 14.46 -15.59
C ALA A 77 19.53 14.62 -17.11
N GLN A 78 18.46 15.00 -17.83
CA GLN A 78 18.51 15.21 -19.28
C GLN A 78 19.47 16.34 -19.64
N LEU A 79 19.41 17.45 -18.89
CA LEU A 79 20.32 18.58 -19.07
C LEU A 79 21.77 18.18 -18.80
N ALA A 80 22.03 17.41 -17.73
CA ALA A 80 23.36 16.92 -17.42
C ALA A 80 23.91 15.99 -18.51
N ILE A 81 23.09 15.09 -19.07
CA ILE A 81 23.48 14.22 -20.19
C ILE A 81 23.83 15.06 -21.43
N GLN A 82 23.03 16.09 -21.73
CA GLN A 82 23.30 17.00 -22.84
C GLN A 82 24.61 17.79 -22.64
N GLU A 83 24.83 18.30 -21.43
CA GLU A 83 26.09 18.98 -21.06
C GLU A 83 27.30 18.04 -21.19
N SER A 84 27.17 16.78 -20.76
CA SER A 84 28.23 15.77 -20.91
C SER A 84 28.52 15.52 -22.39
N SER A 85 27.49 15.34 -23.22
CA SER A 85 27.66 15.12 -24.66
C SER A 85 28.35 16.29 -25.34
N GLU A 86 28.02 17.53 -24.96
CA GLU A 86 28.66 18.71 -25.52
C GLU A 86 30.11 18.84 -25.04
N SER A 87 30.38 18.54 -23.78
CA SER A 87 31.75 18.50 -23.23
C SER A 87 32.58 17.42 -23.91
N ASP A 88 32.03 16.24 -24.20
CA ASP A 88 32.72 15.16 -24.92
C ASP A 88 33.11 15.60 -26.35
N LYS A 89 32.23 16.32 -27.06
CA LYS A 89 32.57 16.90 -28.37
C LYS A 89 33.69 17.94 -28.26
N GLU A 90 33.64 18.79 -27.24
CA GLU A 90 34.68 19.78 -26.98
C GLU A 90 36.03 19.13 -26.69
N VAL A 91 36.05 18.06 -25.88
CA VAL A 91 37.26 17.25 -25.62
C VAL A 91 37.82 16.70 -26.92
N ILE A 92 37.00 16.08 -27.78
CA ILE A 92 37.45 15.53 -29.06
C ILE A 92 38.05 16.63 -29.94
N LYS A 93 37.40 17.79 -30.02
CA LYS A 93 37.89 18.94 -30.80
C LYS A 93 39.27 19.40 -30.31
N LEU A 94 39.42 19.59 -29.01
CA LEU A 94 40.68 20.03 -28.41
C LEU A 94 41.79 18.97 -28.53
N GLN A 95 41.44 17.69 -28.39
CA GLN A 95 42.37 16.57 -28.60
C GLN A 95 42.88 16.53 -30.05
N ASN A 96 42.00 16.72 -31.03
CA ASN A 96 42.39 16.78 -32.44
C ASN A 96 43.34 17.97 -32.71
N GLN A 97 43.01 19.16 -32.20
CA GLN A 97 43.87 20.35 -32.32
C GLN A 97 45.24 20.13 -31.67
N ARG A 98 45.28 19.52 -30.47
CA ARG A 98 46.52 19.20 -29.77
C ARG A 98 47.36 18.19 -30.54
N SER A 99 46.72 17.15 -31.08
CA SER A 99 47.40 16.10 -31.85
C SER A 99 48.02 16.70 -33.11
N MET A 100 47.32 17.63 -33.75
CA MET A 100 47.83 18.33 -34.91
C MET A 100 48.96 19.33 -34.57
N ALA A 101 48.82 20.09 -33.48
CA ALA A 101 49.90 20.95 -33.00
C ALA A 101 51.15 20.13 -32.66
N THR A 102 50.98 18.94 -32.08
CA THR A 102 52.08 17.99 -31.80
C THR A 102 52.70 17.47 -33.10
N TYR A 103 51.89 17.16 -34.11
CA TYR A 103 52.39 16.78 -35.44
C TYR A 103 53.25 17.88 -36.06
N ILE A 104 52.79 19.13 -36.05
CA ILE A 104 53.59 20.29 -36.52
C ILE A 104 54.87 20.42 -35.69
N ARG A 105 54.77 20.29 -34.36
CA ARG A 105 55.94 20.42 -33.49
C ARG A 105 57.02 19.40 -33.81
N ASN A 106 56.62 18.15 -34.04
CA ASN A 106 57.50 17.05 -34.42
C ASN A 106 58.09 17.28 -35.82
N TYR A 107 57.27 17.72 -36.78
CA TYR A 107 57.72 18.08 -38.13
C TYR A 107 58.79 19.17 -38.08
N LEU A 108 58.60 20.21 -37.26
CA LEU A 108 59.55 21.32 -37.11
C LEU A 108 60.85 20.92 -36.40
N SER A 109 60.80 19.94 -35.49
CA SER A 109 61.98 19.41 -34.82
C SER A 109 62.82 18.46 -35.66
N ASP A 110 62.25 17.89 -36.72
CA ASP A 110 62.99 17.03 -37.63
C ASP A 110 63.97 17.87 -38.46
N ALA A 111 65.25 17.51 -38.41
CA ALA A 111 66.30 18.19 -39.15
C ALA A 111 66.21 17.95 -40.67
N SER A 112 65.58 16.84 -41.09
CA SER A 112 65.44 16.49 -42.50
C SER A 112 64.44 17.37 -43.25
N THR A 113 63.46 17.95 -42.55
CA THR A 113 62.41 18.81 -43.13
C THR A 113 62.80 20.30 -43.13
N GLY A 114 64.08 20.62 -42.87
CA GLY A 114 64.59 21.98 -42.74
C GLY A 114 64.42 22.85 -44.00
N THR A 115 64.35 22.22 -45.17
CA THR A 115 64.18 22.89 -46.48
C THR A 115 62.84 22.60 -47.14
N GLU A 116 61.93 21.97 -46.42
CA GLU A 116 60.60 21.61 -46.91
C GLU A 116 59.55 22.64 -46.47
N LEU A 117 58.46 22.71 -47.24
CA LEU A 117 57.30 23.51 -46.88
C LEU A 117 56.59 22.90 -45.67
N ILE A 118 56.26 23.74 -44.70
CA ILE A 118 55.41 23.31 -43.59
C ILE A 118 53.99 23.12 -44.15
N PRO A 119 53.32 21.98 -43.89
CA PRO A 119 51.94 21.78 -44.34
C PRO A 119 51.01 22.93 -43.89
N ALA A 120 50.26 23.49 -44.82
CA ALA A 120 49.22 24.49 -44.55
C ALA A 120 47.88 23.81 -44.24
N ASN A 121 46.96 24.50 -43.54
CA ASN A 121 45.64 24.00 -43.17
C ASN A 121 45.65 22.66 -42.40
N THR A 122 46.63 22.50 -41.51
CA THR A 122 46.74 21.32 -40.66
C THR A 122 45.50 21.09 -39.80
N GLY A 123 44.64 22.10 -39.60
CA GLY A 123 43.47 22.03 -38.70
C GLY A 123 43.79 22.55 -37.30
N VAL A 124 44.98 23.11 -37.10
CA VAL A 124 45.32 23.92 -35.94
C VAL A 124 44.65 25.28 -36.10
N ASN A 125 43.61 25.53 -35.32
CA ASN A 125 42.80 26.75 -35.39
C ASN A 125 43.42 27.89 -34.55
N ASP A 126 44.68 28.24 -34.85
CA ASP A 126 45.41 29.34 -34.20
C ASP A 126 45.96 30.29 -35.28
N MET A 127 45.39 31.50 -35.34
CA MET A 127 45.71 32.51 -36.37
C MET A 127 47.18 32.94 -36.35
N ASN A 128 47.82 32.93 -35.18
CA ASN A 128 49.22 33.34 -35.06
C ASN A 128 50.15 32.27 -35.63
N VAL A 129 49.94 31.01 -35.27
CA VAL A 129 50.72 29.89 -35.83
C VAL A 129 50.51 29.78 -37.34
N GLU A 130 49.26 29.90 -37.81
CA GLU A 130 48.93 29.82 -39.24
C GLU A 130 49.58 30.96 -40.04
N GLY A 131 49.53 32.20 -39.54
CA GLY A 131 50.21 33.33 -40.16
C GLY A 131 51.73 33.15 -40.25
N GLN A 132 52.37 32.67 -39.17
CA GLN A 132 53.82 32.44 -39.19
C GLN A 132 54.23 31.32 -40.15
N ILE A 133 53.41 30.27 -40.29
CA ILE A 133 53.65 29.20 -41.27
C ILE A 133 53.54 29.72 -42.70
N LEU A 134 52.55 30.57 -42.99
CA LEU A 134 52.41 31.21 -44.30
C LEU A 134 53.63 32.06 -44.64
N ASP A 135 54.06 32.93 -43.73
CA ASP A 135 55.24 33.78 -43.91
C ASP A 135 56.51 32.95 -44.14
N TYR A 136 56.68 31.86 -43.39
CA TYR A 136 57.82 30.94 -43.57
C TYR A 136 57.80 30.29 -44.95
N ASN A 137 56.64 29.74 -45.36
CA ASN A 137 56.49 29.07 -46.64
C ASN A 137 56.73 30.03 -47.81
N GLU A 138 56.23 31.26 -47.74
CA GLU A 138 56.50 32.28 -48.75
C GLU A 138 57.99 32.62 -48.85
N THR A 139 58.66 32.77 -47.70
CA THR A 139 60.09 33.07 -47.63
C THR A 139 60.92 31.90 -48.17
N LEU A 140 60.52 30.66 -47.90
CA LEU A 140 61.18 29.46 -48.40
C LEU A 140 61.06 29.37 -49.92
N LEU A 141 59.88 29.66 -50.48
CA LEU A 141 59.69 29.70 -51.94
C LEU A 141 60.54 30.79 -52.59
N LYS A 142 60.67 31.98 -51.97
CA LYS A 142 61.56 33.05 -52.44
C LYS A 142 63.03 32.58 -52.44
N ARG A 143 63.48 31.92 -51.35
CA ARG A 143 64.82 31.33 -51.23
C ARG A 143 65.10 30.29 -52.32
N ASN A 144 64.14 29.39 -52.58
CA ASN A 144 64.30 28.32 -53.57
C ASN A 144 64.42 28.88 -55.01
N ARG A 145 63.63 29.89 -55.38
CA ARG A 145 63.74 30.58 -56.69
C ARG A 145 65.08 31.28 -56.89
N LEU A 146 65.64 31.85 -55.81
CA LEU A 146 66.94 32.52 -55.86
C LEU A 146 68.08 31.53 -56.03
N ILE A 147 68.03 30.38 -55.38
CA ILE A 147 69.03 29.33 -55.52
C ILE A 147 68.99 28.70 -56.91
N GLU A 148 67.80 28.55 -57.50
CA GLU A 148 67.62 28.01 -58.86
C GLU A 148 68.43 28.78 -59.91
N ASN A 149 68.63 30.09 -59.70
CA ASN A 149 69.40 30.96 -60.59
C ASN A 149 70.74 31.43 -59.98
N SER A 150 71.14 30.90 -58.82
CA SER A 150 72.39 31.29 -58.16
C SER A 150 73.06 30.11 -57.44
N SER A 151 73.64 30.32 -56.26
CA SER A 151 74.27 29.27 -55.45
C SER A 151 73.99 29.48 -53.98
N GLU A 152 74.17 28.45 -53.17
CA GLU A 152 74.04 28.55 -51.71
C GLU A 152 75.06 29.51 -51.06
N ARG A 153 76.10 29.92 -51.80
CA ARG A 153 77.11 30.90 -51.34
C ARG A 153 76.70 32.35 -51.57
N ASN A 154 75.57 32.61 -52.23
CA ASN A 154 75.07 33.97 -52.44
C ASN A 154 74.73 34.61 -51.06
N PRO A 155 75.26 35.80 -50.72
CA PRO A 155 74.97 36.46 -49.45
C PRO A 155 73.48 36.64 -49.15
N VAL A 156 72.66 36.89 -50.19
CA VAL A 156 71.20 37.04 -50.04
C VAL A 156 70.54 35.71 -49.65
N VAL A 157 71.04 34.60 -50.20
CA VAL A 157 70.55 33.25 -49.84
C VAL A 157 70.95 32.89 -48.42
N GLN A 158 72.15 33.28 -47.97
CA GLN A 158 72.58 33.05 -46.59
C GLN A 158 71.73 33.84 -45.60
N ASP A 159 71.40 35.10 -45.90
CA ASP A 159 70.50 35.90 -45.07
C ASP A 159 69.10 35.27 -44.98
N LEU A 160 68.55 34.81 -46.11
CA LEU A 160 67.28 34.09 -46.13
C LEU A 160 67.33 32.78 -45.33
N ASN A 161 68.44 32.02 -45.37
CA ASN A 161 68.59 30.81 -44.56
C ASN A 161 68.61 31.13 -43.06
N ASN A 162 69.31 32.20 -42.65
CA ASN A 162 69.32 32.67 -41.26
C ASN A 162 67.91 33.10 -40.81
N ASN A 163 67.19 33.84 -41.66
CA ASN A 163 65.83 34.28 -41.40
C ASN A 163 64.87 33.08 -41.29
N LEU A 164 64.92 32.13 -42.22
CA LEU A 164 64.14 30.88 -42.18
C LEU A 164 64.40 30.08 -40.91
N THR A 165 65.65 30.01 -40.45
CA THR A 165 66.01 29.34 -39.19
C THR A 165 65.38 30.04 -37.99
N ALA A 166 65.45 31.37 -37.93
CA ALA A 166 64.83 32.16 -36.87
C ALA A 166 63.30 32.05 -36.88
N MET A 167 62.67 32.12 -38.06
CA MET A 167 61.23 31.91 -38.25
C MET A 167 60.80 30.51 -37.78
N ARG A 168 61.54 29.47 -38.15
CA ARG A 168 61.28 28.09 -37.72
C ARG A 168 61.32 27.95 -36.20
N GLN A 169 62.31 28.54 -35.54
CA GLN A 169 62.38 28.56 -34.07
C GLN A 169 61.24 29.36 -33.43
N ASN A 170 60.81 30.47 -34.05
CA ASN A 170 59.66 31.24 -33.59
C ASN A 170 58.35 30.42 -33.68
N ILE A 171 58.14 29.72 -34.80
CA ILE A 171 56.98 28.84 -34.99
C ILE A 171 57.02 27.70 -33.97
N MET A 172 58.18 27.07 -33.74
CA MET A 172 58.32 26.02 -32.72
C MET A 172 57.88 26.51 -31.34
N ARG A 173 58.32 27.71 -30.93
CA ARG A 173 57.90 28.32 -29.65
C ARG A 173 56.42 28.65 -29.61
N ALA A 174 55.86 29.16 -30.71
CA ALA A 174 54.43 29.44 -30.81
C ALA A 174 53.59 28.16 -30.69
N VAL A 175 54.00 27.08 -31.37
CA VAL A 175 53.36 25.77 -31.29
C VAL A 175 53.50 25.15 -29.89
N ASP A 176 54.67 25.27 -29.24
CA ASP A 176 54.85 24.81 -27.86
C ASP A 176 53.89 25.52 -26.90
N ASN A 177 53.77 26.84 -27.02
CA ASN A 177 52.82 27.63 -26.23
C ASN A 177 51.36 27.23 -26.51
N LEU A 178 51.02 26.94 -27.77
CA LEU A 178 49.69 26.48 -28.16
C LEU A 178 49.37 25.11 -27.55
N ILE A 179 50.31 24.16 -27.58
CA ILE A 179 50.14 22.84 -26.96
C ILE A 179 49.86 22.99 -25.46
N VAL A 180 50.62 23.84 -24.77
CA VAL A 180 50.40 24.13 -23.34
C VAL A 180 49.00 24.72 -23.09
N ASN A 181 48.56 25.66 -23.93
CA ASN A 181 47.21 26.24 -23.83
C ASN A 181 46.12 25.18 -24.04
N LEU A 182 46.23 24.37 -25.09
CA LEU A 182 45.31 23.27 -25.37
C LEU A 182 45.27 22.25 -24.23
N ASP A 183 46.39 21.95 -23.59
CA ASP A 183 46.47 21.08 -22.42
C ASP A 183 45.73 21.68 -21.21
N ILE A 184 45.84 22.98 -20.97
CA ILE A 184 45.10 23.67 -19.91
C ILE A 184 43.58 23.60 -20.18
N GLN A 185 43.17 23.87 -21.42
CA GLN A 185 41.77 23.78 -21.82
C GLN A 185 41.23 22.35 -21.67
N LEU A 186 41.99 21.34 -22.13
CA LEU A 186 41.63 19.93 -21.97
C LEU A 186 41.47 19.54 -20.50
N ARG A 187 42.38 19.96 -19.62
CA ARG A 187 42.25 19.69 -18.17
C ARG A 187 40.99 20.32 -17.58
N SER A 188 40.68 21.56 -17.97
CA SER A 188 39.48 22.28 -17.52
C SER A 188 38.20 21.58 -17.98
N VAL A 189 38.09 21.25 -19.27
CA VAL A 189 36.91 20.58 -19.84
C VAL A 189 36.76 19.18 -19.26
N ASN A 190 37.84 18.39 -19.14
CA ASN A 190 37.77 17.07 -18.51
C ASN A 190 37.33 17.15 -17.04
N ALA A 191 37.83 18.12 -16.27
CA ALA A 191 37.40 18.31 -14.88
C ALA A 191 35.91 18.67 -14.79
N ARG A 192 35.38 19.44 -15.75
CA ARG A 192 33.93 19.71 -15.88
C ARG A 192 33.17 18.44 -16.24
N THR A 193 33.61 17.70 -17.25
CA THR A 193 33.00 16.43 -17.69
C THR A 193 32.88 15.44 -16.55
N GLU A 194 33.94 15.26 -15.76
CA GLU A 194 33.92 14.33 -14.62
C GLU A 194 32.95 14.77 -13.51
N ARG A 195 32.83 16.07 -13.24
CA ARG A 195 31.81 16.59 -12.32
C ARG A 195 30.39 16.34 -12.84
N THR A 196 30.15 16.56 -14.13
CA THR A 196 28.85 16.29 -14.76
C THR A 196 28.53 14.80 -14.77
N ARG A 197 29.49 13.93 -15.07
CA ARG A 197 29.33 12.47 -14.99
C ARG A 197 29.04 12.00 -13.56
N ALA A 198 29.69 12.57 -12.56
CA ALA A 198 29.39 12.29 -11.15
C ALA A 198 27.97 12.72 -10.76
N ARG A 199 27.45 13.82 -11.32
CA ARG A 199 26.03 14.20 -11.15
C ARG A 199 25.11 13.18 -11.80
N ILE A 200 25.37 12.79 -13.05
CA ILE A 200 24.59 11.78 -13.78
C ILE A 200 24.56 10.45 -13.02
N SER A 201 25.68 10.00 -12.48
CA SER A 201 25.76 8.73 -11.74
C SER A 201 25.04 8.77 -10.39
N ALA A 202 24.85 9.96 -9.80
CA ALA A 202 24.06 10.14 -8.58
C ALA A 202 22.54 10.14 -8.82
N VAL A 203 22.09 10.42 -10.04
CA VAL A 203 20.65 10.52 -10.40
C VAL A 203 19.84 9.30 -9.98
N PRO A 204 20.25 8.04 -10.26
CA PRO A 204 19.45 6.87 -9.88
C PRO A 204 19.20 6.80 -8.38
N LYS A 205 20.23 7.07 -7.56
CA LYS A 205 20.11 7.07 -6.10
C LYS A 205 19.17 8.18 -5.62
N GLN A 206 19.29 9.38 -6.19
CA GLN A 206 18.41 10.50 -5.90
C GLN A 206 16.95 10.20 -6.28
N GLN A 207 16.74 9.59 -7.44
CA GLN A 207 15.41 9.18 -7.90
C GLN A 207 14.80 8.15 -6.96
N THR A 208 15.55 7.14 -6.53
CA THR A 208 15.07 6.13 -5.59
C THR A 208 14.66 6.76 -4.26
N GLU A 209 15.49 7.65 -3.71
CA GLU A 209 15.21 8.31 -2.43
C GLU A 209 13.97 9.20 -2.50
N VAL A 210 13.88 10.07 -3.52
CA VAL A 210 12.69 10.91 -3.72
C VAL A 210 11.44 10.09 -3.95
N THR A 211 11.52 9.02 -4.75
CA THR A 211 10.37 8.12 -4.99
C THR A 211 9.94 7.41 -3.70
N SER A 212 10.88 7.03 -2.84
CA SER A 212 10.59 6.41 -1.54
C SER A 212 9.82 7.37 -0.63
N ILE A 213 10.33 8.60 -0.49
CA ILE A 213 9.68 9.64 0.32
C ILE A 213 8.31 10.01 -0.26
N SER A 214 8.18 10.17 -1.57
CA SER A 214 6.89 10.44 -2.23
C SER A 214 5.88 9.30 -2.06
N ARG A 215 6.33 8.04 -2.02
CA ARG A 215 5.45 6.90 -1.73
C ARG A 215 4.97 6.93 -0.30
N GLU A 216 5.85 7.24 0.65
CA GLU A 216 5.50 7.41 2.06
C GLU A 216 4.48 8.54 2.24
N GLN A 217 4.70 9.68 1.58
CA GLN A 217 3.78 10.82 1.55
C GLN A 217 2.41 10.39 1.06
N LYS A 218 2.34 9.75 -0.11
CA LYS A 218 1.09 9.29 -0.72
C LYS A 218 0.31 8.32 0.17
N ILE A 219 0.99 7.36 0.81
CA ILE A 219 0.33 6.41 1.73
C ILE A 219 -0.27 7.15 2.92
N LYS A 220 0.43 8.15 3.47
CA LYS A 220 -0.07 8.96 4.59
C LYS A 220 -1.23 9.85 4.17
N GLU A 221 -1.16 10.48 3.00
CA GLU A 221 -2.27 11.26 2.42
C GLU A 221 -3.52 10.39 2.21
N GLU A 222 -3.38 9.22 1.59
CA GLU A 222 -4.49 8.29 1.38
C GLU A 222 -5.09 7.82 2.71
N LEU A 223 -4.25 7.53 3.71
CA LEU A 223 -4.71 7.15 5.05
C LEU A 223 -5.43 8.31 5.77
N TYR A 224 -4.92 9.55 5.63
CA TYR A 224 -5.55 10.74 6.18
C TYR A 224 -6.95 10.95 5.59
N LEU A 225 -7.06 10.89 4.25
CA LEU A 225 -8.34 11.00 3.55
C LEU A 225 -9.30 9.86 3.91
N TYR A 226 -8.79 8.64 4.04
CA TYR A 226 -9.58 7.49 4.48
C TYR A 226 -10.17 7.71 5.88
N LEU A 227 -9.36 8.17 6.84
CA LEU A 227 -9.83 8.45 8.20
C LEU A 227 -10.79 9.63 8.26
N LEU A 228 -10.58 10.66 7.44
CA LEU A 228 -11.51 11.77 7.32
C LEU A 228 -12.88 11.27 6.84
N ASN A 229 -12.92 10.44 5.79
CA ASN A 229 -14.15 9.83 5.32
C ASN A 229 -14.81 8.94 6.38
N LYS A 230 -14.02 8.16 7.13
CA LYS A 230 -14.54 7.35 8.24
C LYS A 230 -15.08 8.17 9.39
N ARG A 231 -14.50 9.35 9.65
CA ARG A 231 -15.03 10.29 10.65
C ARG A 231 -16.41 10.79 10.23
N GLU A 232 -16.57 11.20 8.96
CA GLU A 232 -17.86 11.66 8.43
C GLU A 232 -18.90 10.54 8.42
N GLU A 233 -18.52 9.31 8.03
CA GLU A 233 -19.39 8.14 8.10
C GLU A 233 -19.84 7.86 9.55
N ASN A 234 -18.92 7.93 10.52
CA ASN A 234 -19.26 7.76 11.94
C ASN A 234 -20.16 8.89 12.46
N ALA A 235 -19.95 10.12 12.03
CA ALA A 235 -20.81 11.26 12.37
C ALA A 235 -22.24 11.10 11.83
N ILE A 236 -22.38 10.61 10.60
CA ILE A 236 -23.68 10.27 10.00
C ILE A 236 -24.35 9.13 10.79
N ASN A 237 -23.62 8.06 11.08
CA ASN A 237 -24.14 6.92 11.83
C ASN A 237 -24.58 7.30 13.26
N LYS A 238 -23.86 8.22 13.91
CA LYS A 238 -24.22 8.78 15.22
C LYS A 238 -25.51 9.60 15.16
N ALA A 239 -25.73 10.34 14.08
CA ALA A 239 -26.96 11.13 13.89
C ALA A 239 -28.20 10.26 13.58
N ILE A 240 -28.01 9.05 13.06
CA ILE A 240 -29.09 8.08 12.78
C ILE A 240 -29.37 7.28 14.06
N THR A 241 -30.19 7.82 14.94
CA THR A 241 -30.64 7.12 16.16
C THR A 241 -31.81 6.18 15.84
N GLU A 242 -31.54 5.01 15.25
CA GLU A 242 -32.56 3.98 15.03
C GLU A 242 -32.63 2.95 16.17
N SER A 243 -33.86 2.64 16.59
CA SER A 243 -34.15 1.58 17.56
C SER A 243 -33.66 0.23 17.04
N THR A 244 -32.85 -0.48 17.82
CA THR A 244 -32.29 -1.77 17.45
C THR A 244 -33.37 -2.84 17.26
N ALA A 245 -34.44 -2.81 18.07
CA ALA A 245 -35.60 -3.67 17.89
C ALA A 245 -36.82 -2.83 17.50
N ARG A 246 -37.47 -3.22 16.40
CA ARG A 246 -38.78 -2.68 16.00
C ARG A 246 -39.88 -3.59 16.54
N ILE A 247 -40.79 -3.02 17.34
CA ILE A 247 -41.97 -3.73 17.82
C ILE A 247 -42.92 -3.90 16.63
N ILE A 248 -43.19 -5.15 16.26
CA ILE A 248 -44.14 -5.51 15.19
C ILE A 248 -45.54 -5.68 15.82
N ASP A 249 -45.61 -6.50 16.87
CA ASP A 249 -46.79 -6.68 17.71
C ASP A 249 -46.42 -6.37 19.16
N ALA A 250 -47.26 -5.58 19.83
CA ALA A 250 -47.10 -5.31 21.26
C ALA A 250 -47.36 -6.58 22.08
N ALA A 251 -46.78 -6.65 23.28
CA ALA A 251 -47.06 -7.76 24.19
C ALA A 251 -48.56 -7.79 24.52
N THR A 252 -49.20 -8.94 24.30
CA THR A 252 -50.62 -9.17 24.56
C THR A 252 -50.80 -10.48 25.33
N GLY A 253 -51.72 -10.48 26.30
CA GLY A 253 -52.05 -11.64 27.10
C GLY A 253 -53.20 -12.47 26.54
N SER A 254 -53.17 -13.78 26.83
CA SER A 254 -54.30 -14.67 26.59
C SER A 254 -55.38 -14.44 27.64
N ILE A 255 -56.64 -14.29 27.22
CA ILE A 255 -57.82 -14.22 28.10
C ILE A 255 -57.99 -15.54 28.87
N ASP A 256 -57.60 -16.66 28.26
CA ASP A 256 -57.66 -17.98 28.88
C ASP A 256 -56.38 -18.31 29.67
N PRO A 257 -56.49 -18.84 30.90
CA PRO A 257 -55.33 -19.29 31.68
C PRO A 257 -54.56 -20.40 30.96
N VAL A 258 -53.27 -20.16 30.75
CA VAL A 258 -52.37 -21.15 30.11
C VAL A 258 -52.17 -22.39 31.00
N ALA A 259 -52.25 -22.21 32.32
CA ALA A 259 -52.26 -23.26 33.33
C ALA A 259 -53.02 -22.80 34.59
N PRO A 260 -53.60 -23.70 35.39
CA PRO A 260 -53.72 -25.14 35.17
C PRO A 260 -54.82 -25.51 34.15
N ARG A 261 -54.57 -26.52 33.30
CA ARG A 261 -55.55 -27.00 32.32
C ARG A 261 -56.65 -27.80 33.01
N LYS A 262 -57.71 -27.10 33.46
CA LYS A 262 -58.81 -27.67 34.26
C LYS A 262 -59.36 -28.97 33.71
N MET A 263 -59.50 -29.11 32.39
CA MET A 263 -60.05 -30.33 31.78
C MET A 263 -59.12 -31.55 31.91
N ILE A 264 -57.80 -31.36 31.78
CA ILE A 264 -56.83 -32.44 31.98
C ILE A 264 -56.85 -32.89 33.43
N ILE A 265 -56.87 -31.93 34.36
CA ILE A 265 -56.92 -32.22 35.80
C ILE A 265 -58.24 -32.92 36.15
N LEU A 266 -59.35 -32.50 35.55
CA LEU A 266 -60.66 -33.10 35.80
C LEU A 266 -60.76 -34.53 35.25
N ILE A 267 -60.24 -34.79 34.04
CA ILE A 267 -60.15 -36.14 33.47
C ILE A 267 -59.23 -37.02 34.33
N ALA A 268 -58.07 -36.52 34.74
CA ALA A 268 -57.16 -37.25 35.62
C ALA A 268 -57.81 -37.55 36.97
N ALA A 269 -58.50 -36.58 37.57
CA ALA A 269 -59.24 -36.75 38.82
C ALA A 269 -60.39 -37.76 38.68
N LEU A 270 -61.13 -37.75 37.57
CA LEU A 270 -62.18 -38.74 37.28
C LEU A 270 -61.61 -40.15 37.13
N LEU A 271 -60.53 -40.31 36.36
CA LEU A 271 -59.88 -41.62 36.17
C LEU A 271 -59.35 -42.17 37.48
N ILE A 272 -58.65 -41.35 38.27
CA ILE A 272 -58.18 -41.74 39.61
C ILE A 272 -59.37 -42.06 40.52
N GLY A 273 -60.41 -41.24 40.49
CA GLY A 273 -61.64 -41.43 41.27
C GLY A 273 -62.42 -42.70 40.92
N LEU A 274 -62.28 -43.24 39.70
CA LEU A 274 -62.90 -44.49 39.29
C LEU A 274 -61.96 -45.70 39.48
N ALA A 275 -60.66 -45.48 39.28
CA ALA A 275 -59.63 -46.50 39.46
C ALA A 275 -59.52 -46.96 40.92
N ILE A 276 -59.61 -46.03 41.89
CA ILE A 276 -59.49 -46.37 43.31
C ILE A 276 -60.62 -47.29 43.78
N PRO A 277 -61.92 -46.97 43.61
CA PRO A 277 -63.02 -47.85 44.02
C PRO A 277 -63.05 -49.17 43.25
N THR A 278 -62.71 -49.18 41.96
CA THR A 278 -62.66 -50.43 41.17
C THR A 278 -61.53 -51.34 41.64
N ALA A 279 -60.34 -50.80 41.94
CA ALA A 279 -59.26 -51.55 42.55
C ALA A 279 -59.65 -52.12 43.92
N ILE A 280 -60.31 -51.32 44.77
CA ILE A 280 -60.83 -51.78 46.06
C ILE A 280 -61.86 -52.91 45.88
N LEU A 281 -62.85 -52.74 45.00
CA LEU A 281 -63.83 -53.79 44.69
C LEU A 281 -63.17 -55.06 44.17
N TYR A 282 -62.18 -54.94 43.29
CA TYR A 282 -61.45 -56.06 42.73
C TYR A 282 -60.67 -56.83 43.80
N ILE A 283 -60.00 -56.11 44.72
CA ILE A 283 -59.32 -56.70 45.89
C ILE A 283 -60.33 -57.40 46.80
N VAL A 284 -61.49 -56.80 47.06
CA VAL A 284 -62.57 -57.42 47.86
C VAL A 284 -63.09 -58.70 47.22
N ILE A 285 -63.27 -58.72 45.89
CA ILE A 285 -63.71 -59.91 45.15
C ILE A 285 -62.62 -61.00 45.14
N LEU A 286 -61.35 -60.65 44.98
CA LEU A 286 -60.24 -61.61 45.08
C LEU A 286 -60.08 -62.18 46.50
N SER A 287 -60.43 -61.39 47.52
CA SER A 287 -60.43 -61.82 48.92
C SER A 287 -61.71 -62.58 49.30
N ASP A 288 -62.69 -62.67 48.39
CA ASP A 288 -63.92 -63.43 48.59
C ASP A 288 -63.68 -64.90 48.26
N ILE A 289 -63.51 -65.71 49.30
CA ILE A 289 -63.33 -67.17 49.24
C ILE A 289 -64.66 -67.94 49.04
N THR A 290 -65.77 -67.26 48.73
CA THR A 290 -67.09 -67.89 48.60
C THR A 290 -67.28 -68.52 47.22
N VAL A 291 -67.62 -69.81 47.18
CA VAL A 291 -67.90 -70.58 45.95
C VAL A 291 -69.21 -70.09 45.32
N ARG A 292 -69.16 -69.47 44.13
CA ARG A 292 -70.33 -68.81 43.51
C ARG A 292 -70.89 -69.55 42.30
N GLY A 293 -70.17 -70.51 41.72
CA GLY A 293 -70.70 -71.27 40.60
C GLY A 293 -69.94 -72.56 40.27
N GLN A 294 -70.49 -73.33 39.32
CA GLN A 294 -69.96 -74.64 38.92
C GLN A 294 -68.46 -74.62 38.54
N LYS A 295 -67.96 -73.48 38.03
CA LYS A 295 -66.56 -73.32 37.62
C LYS A 295 -65.58 -73.28 38.80
N ASP A 296 -66.01 -72.81 39.97
CA ASP A 296 -65.18 -72.76 41.19
C ASP A 296 -65.00 -74.15 41.83
N LEU A 297 -65.89 -75.11 41.49
CA LEU A 297 -65.88 -76.49 41.98
C LEU A 297 -65.17 -77.48 41.04
N ARG A 298 -64.91 -77.09 39.78
CA ARG A 298 -64.19 -77.92 38.79
C ARG A 298 -62.68 -77.77 38.99
N GLY A 299 -62.10 -78.77 39.65
CA GLY A 299 -60.65 -78.85 39.93
C GLY A 299 -60.31 -79.23 41.38
N ILE A 300 -61.27 -79.08 42.31
CA ILE A 300 -61.09 -79.36 43.74
C ILE A 300 -61.79 -80.66 44.17
N LEU A 301 -62.83 -81.11 43.45
CA LEU A 301 -63.65 -82.29 43.79
C LEU A 301 -63.56 -83.39 42.72
N SER A 302 -63.30 -84.62 43.14
CA SER A 302 -63.15 -85.81 42.27
C SER A 302 -64.44 -86.59 42.01
N ILE A 303 -65.61 -86.01 42.30
CA ILE A 303 -66.93 -86.65 42.12
C ILE A 303 -67.76 -85.94 41.02
N PRO A 304 -68.57 -86.68 40.23
CA PRO A 304 -69.37 -86.08 39.16
C PRO A 304 -70.40 -85.10 39.72
N PHE A 305 -70.54 -83.93 39.07
CA PHE A 305 -71.54 -82.94 39.43
C PHE A 305 -72.96 -83.43 39.07
N LEU A 306 -73.79 -83.71 40.08
CA LEU A 306 -75.11 -84.35 39.89
C LEU A 306 -76.28 -83.36 39.66
N GLY A 307 -76.08 -82.05 39.76
CA GLY A 307 -77.10 -81.04 39.42
C GLY A 307 -77.19 -79.87 40.40
N GLU A 308 -77.85 -78.80 39.97
CA GLU A 308 -78.12 -77.60 40.78
C GLU A 308 -79.59 -77.60 41.23
N VAL A 309 -79.83 -77.31 42.52
CA VAL A 309 -81.18 -77.09 43.04
C VAL A 309 -81.43 -75.59 43.11
N PRO A 310 -82.38 -75.03 42.34
CA PRO A 310 -82.64 -73.59 42.36
C PRO A 310 -83.27 -73.18 43.70
N PHE A 311 -82.57 -72.32 44.44
CA PHE A 311 -83.09 -71.77 45.68
C PHE A 311 -84.07 -70.62 45.41
N LYS A 312 -85.36 -70.83 45.70
CA LYS A 312 -86.41 -69.80 45.56
C LYS A 312 -86.64 -69.08 46.89
N LYS A 313 -86.21 -67.83 46.99
CA LYS A 313 -86.37 -66.98 48.19
C LYS A 313 -87.83 -66.50 48.35
N THR A 314 -88.51 -66.95 49.40
CA THR A 314 -89.85 -66.50 49.80
C THR A 314 -89.78 -65.11 50.47
N LYS A 315 -90.54 -64.14 49.98
CA LYS A 315 -90.67 -62.78 50.57
C LYS A 315 -91.54 -62.83 51.83
N GLY A 316 -90.98 -62.52 53.00
CA GLY A 316 -91.74 -62.18 54.21
C GLY A 316 -92.19 -60.71 54.20
N LYS A 317 -93.48 -60.48 54.41
CA LYS A 317 -94.11 -59.15 54.58
C LYS A 317 -94.27 -58.81 56.07
N GLY A 318 -94.03 -57.54 56.43
CA GLY A 318 -94.53 -56.86 57.64
C GLY A 318 -93.45 -56.00 58.32
N LYS A 319 -93.64 -54.72 58.64
CA LYS A 319 -94.82 -53.82 58.59
C LYS A 319 -94.31 -52.37 58.45
N ASN A 320 -95.07 -51.60 57.66
CA ASN A 320 -95.19 -50.14 57.48
C ASN A 320 -94.01 -49.22 57.80
#